data_AF-A0AAW3MT98-F1
#
_entry.id   AF-A0AAW3MT98-F1
#
_cell.length_a   1.000
_cell.length_b   1.000
_cell.length_c   1.000
_cell.angle_alpha   90.00
_cell.angle_beta   90.00
_cell.angle_gamma   90.00
#
_symmetry.space_group_name_H-M   'P 1'
#
loop_
_entity.id
_entity.type
_entity.pdbx_description
1 polymer ?
#
loop_
_entity_poly.entity_id
_entity_poly.type
_entity_poly.pdbx_seq_one_letter_code
_entity_poly.pdbx_strand_id
1 'polypeptide(L)'
;MTAIAPARTSHVLTELNLCATARQAGWSNPNILRPDELLCGVMQLPLAGYHIPVRMLVNLGEDVAPLLARLHEDIQQSVALEEFVLMVDFTPEAVRAYRASFQRVTTKRITVGAPRDFVVWLRARLGALAGLPATSFVRRLTERLLLVNAAPEPMERRPLVGDYKGSKIQDSFDYGRDGVQAVETLLACAHVREGGVVTNVEKDPNYQREGVDLLVEVEPGSEAIKGDVKAERYDKNLSLEDKSRLYQAKPKGPGPENNKKDGKLGWLHTSKMNVLCTLFGPTGELFVIDFEELKAWALANEKRLEHKEGGAKGQSYKSLVWLAPANLLLTELTGIVRIRISDWLPTLYAGQFEDRTNIKSNLLRRTLCPQPRLVLPA
;
A
#
# COMPACT_ATOMS: atom_id res chain seq x y z
N MET A 1 58.69 -8.89 3.94
CA MET A 1 57.45 -9.70 3.87
C MET A 1 56.66 -9.41 5.12
N THR A 2 55.71 -8.48 5.03
CA THR A 2 54.75 -8.19 6.11
C THR A 2 53.73 -9.31 6.12
N ALA A 3 53.61 -10.01 7.25
CA ALA A 3 52.58 -11.01 7.43
C ALA A 3 51.23 -10.31 7.32
N ILE A 4 50.46 -10.63 6.27
CA ILE A 4 49.04 -10.29 6.20
C ILE A 4 48.42 -11.09 7.34
N ALA A 5 48.01 -10.40 8.42
CA ALA A 5 47.28 -11.03 9.49
C ALA A 5 46.07 -11.75 8.85
N PRO A 6 45.82 -13.03 9.19
CA PRO A 6 44.63 -13.70 8.69
C PRO A 6 43.44 -12.82 9.04
N ALA A 7 42.66 -12.42 8.02
CA ALA A 7 41.45 -11.64 8.21
C ALA A 7 40.68 -12.31 9.33
N ARG A 8 40.54 -11.63 10.47
CA ARG A 8 39.60 -12.05 11.50
C ARG A 8 38.25 -11.95 10.83
N THR A 9 37.76 -13.06 10.28
CA THR A 9 36.38 -13.20 9.85
C THR A 9 35.57 -12.85 11.08
N SER A 10 35.06 -11.61 11.15
CA SER A 10 34.46 -11.15 12.38
C SER A 10 33.29 -12.07 12.67
N HIS A 11 33.18 -12.57 13.91
CA HIS A 11 32.06 -13.41 14.36
C HIS A 11 30.69 -12.79 13.96
N VAL A 12 30.67 -11.48 13.76
CA VAL A 12 29.54 -10.66 13.33
C VAL A 12 29.03 -11.02 11.92
N LEU A 13 29.90 -11.44 10.99
CA LEU A 13 29.50 -11.93 9.65
C LEU A 13 28.72 -13.25 9.72
N THR A 14 29.10 -14.13 10.65
CA THR A 14 28.43 -15.43 10.85
C THR A 14 27.11 -15.28 11.60
N GLU A 15 26.97 -14.24 12.44
CA GLU A 15 25.76 -13.96 13.22
C GLU A 15 24.70 -13.14 12.47
N LEU A 16 25.10 -12.27 11.54
CA LEU A 16 24.16 -11.50 10.71
C LEU A 16 23.65 -12.32 9.52
N ASN A 17 22.73 -13.26 9.79
CA ASN A 17 21.94 -13.87 8.73
C ASN A 17 20.95 -12.84 8.16
N LEU A 18 21.43 -12.01 7.23
CA LEU A 18 20.69 -10.89 6.65
C LEU A 18 19.41 -11.34 5.95
N CYS A 19 19.46 -12.45 5.19
CA CYS A 19 18.29 -13.02 4.53
C CYS A 19 17.24 -13.49 5.53
N ALA A 20 17.63 -14.22 6.58
CA ALA A 20 16.68 -14.65 7.61
C ALA A 20 16.08 -13.46 8.35
N THR A 21 16.90 -12.45 8.67
CA THR A 21 16.46 -11.21 9.32
C THR A 21 15.46 -10.45 8.44
N ALA A 22 15.73 -10.33 7.14
CA ALA A 22 14.82 -9.70 6.19
C ALA A 22 13.50 -10.49 6.05
N ARG A 23 13.56 -11.83 5.94
CA ARG A 23 12.36 -12.68 5.89
C ARG A 23 11.52 -12.56 7.16
N GLN A 24 12.15 -12.56 8.33
CA GLN A 24 11.47 -12.33 9.61
C GLN A 24 10.81 -10.94 9.69
N ALA A 25 11.35 -9.96 8.98
CA ALA A 25 10.76 -8.63 8.84
C ALA A 25 9.70 -8.55 7.71
N GLY A 26 9.35 -9.65 7.06
CA GLY A 26 8.29 -9.71 6.03
C GLY A 26 8.75 -9.47 4.59
N TRP A 27 10.06 -9.37 4.35
CA TRP A 27 10.61 -9.24 3.00
C TRP A 27 10.59 -10.58 2.28
N SER A 28 9.96 -10.61 1.11
CA SER A 28 9.98 -11.77 0.22
C SER A 28 11.31 -11.85 -0.51
N ASN A 29 11.84 -13.06 -0.70
CA ASN A 29 12.98 -13.34 -1.59
C ASN A 29 14.21 -12.42 -1.44
N PRO A 30 14.67 -12.07 -0.22
CA PRO A 30 15.95 -11.37 -0.08
C PRO A 30 17.06 -12.30 -0.57
N ASN A 31 17.89 -11.80 -1.48
CA ASN A 31 18.94 -12.60 -2.12
C ASN A 31 20.31 -11.98 -1.86
N ILE A 32 21.26 -12.82 -1.47
CA ILE A 32 22.66 -12.44 -1.38
C ILE A 32 23.25 -12.51 -2.79
N LEU A 33 23.78 -11.39 -3.28
CA LEU A 33 24.47 -11.36 -4.56
C LEU A 33 25.92 -11.76 -4.43
N ARG A 34 26.57 -11.39 -3.32
CA ARG A 34 28.00 -11.61 -3.08
C ARG A 34 28.23 -11.80 -1.58
N PRO A 35 28.22 -13.05 -1.08
CA PRO A 35 28.33 -13.31 0.36
C PRO A 35 29.65 -12.82 0.96
N ASP A 36 30.71 -12.74 0.14
CA ASP A 36 32.09 -12.53 0.59
C ASP A 36 32.64 -11.12 0.28
N GLU A 37 31.87 -10.24 -0.36
CA GLU A 37 32.33 -8.87 -0.65
C GLU A 37 32.08 -7.94 0.53
N LEU A 38 33.12 -7.80 1.35
CA LEU A 38 33.22 -6.84 2.46
C LEU A 38 33.10 -5.36 2.02
N LEU A 39 33.16 -5.08 0.72
CA LEU A 39 33.40 -3.73 0.21
C LEU A 39 32.24 -3.12 -0.59
N CYS A 40 31.50 -3.87 -1.43
CA CYS A 40 30.54 -3.21 -2.36
C CYS A 40 29.23 -3.97 -2.70
N GLY A 41 28.76 -4.92 -1.87
CA GLY A 41 27.35 -5.36 -1.94
C GLY A 41 27.08 -6.74 -1.35
N VAL A 42 26.19 -6.84 -0.36
CA VAL A 42 25.91 -8.10 0.36
C VAL A 42 24.55 -8.68 0.04
N MET A 43 23.53 -7.85 -0.17
CA MET A 43 22.15 -8.33 -0.33
C MET A 43 21.33 -7.38 -1.20
N GLN A 44 20.36 -7.93 -1.91
CA GLN A 44 19.30 -7.17 -2.55
C GLN A 44 17.95 -7.50 -1.91
N LEU A 45 17.21 -6.44 -1.60
CA LEU A 45 15.86 -6.52 -1.07
C LEU A 45 14.87 -6.15 -2.17
N PRO A 46 14.05 -7.10 -2.66
CA PRO A 46 13.06 -6.80 -3.66
C PRO A 46 11.89 -6.04 -3.02
N LEU A 47 11.49 -4.95 -3.67
CA LEU A 47 10.35 -4.12 -3.32
C LEU A 47 9.61 -3.76 -4.61
N ALA A 48 8.46 -4.37 -4.86
CA ALA A 48 7.59 -3.96 -5.95
C ALA A 48 8.26 -3.93 -7.35
N GLY A 49 9.08 -4.95 -7.65
CA GLY A 49 9.85 -5.05 -8.91
C GLY A 49 11.20 -4.32 -8.89
N TYR A 50 11.45 -3.50 -7.86
CA TYR A 50 12.73 -2.83 -7.62
C TYR A 50 13.61 -3.61 -6.67
N HIS A 51 14.93 -3.45 -6.79
CA HIS A 51 15.89 -4.02 -5.85
C HIS A 51 16.56 -2.89 -5.08
N ILE A 52 16.46 -2.93 -3.75
CA ILE A 52 17.18 -2.03 -2.85
C ILE A 52 18.48 -2.74 -2.45
N PRO A 53 19.65 -2.23 -2.88
CA PRO A 53 20.94 -2.75 -2.45
C PRO A 53 21.16 -2.50 -0.95
N VAL A 54 21.65 -3.53 -0.27
CA VAL A 54 22.26 -3.43 1.05
C VAL A 54 23.76 -3.66 0.87
N ARG A 55 24.55 -2.64 1.18
CA ARG A 55 26.01 -2.68 1.18
C ARG A 55 26.49 -2.82 2.61
N MET A 56 27.35 -3.79 2.88
CA MET A 56 27.89 -4.02 4.20
C MET A 56 29.36 -3.62 4.21
N LEU A 57 29.74 -2.94 5.28
CA LEU A 57 31.10 -2.51 5.54
C LEU A 57 31.48 -2.93 6.96
N VAL A 58 32.58 -3.67 7.09
CA VAL A 58 33.09 -4.14 8.38
C VAL A 58 34.38 -3.40 8.74
N ASN A 59 34.43 -2.85 9.95
CA ASN A 59 35.64 -2.24 10.48
C ASN A 59 36.59 -3.33 11.01
N LEU A 60 37.69 -3.58 10.28
CA LEU A 60 38.72 -4.55 10.67
C LEU A 60 39.87 -3.91 11.48
N GLY A 61 39.77 -2.63 11.83
CA GLY A 61 40.78 -1.90 12.62
C GLY A 61 41.91 -1.26 11.79
N GLU A 62 41.88 -1.37 10.47
CA GLU A 62 42.75 -0.64 9.54
C GLU A 62 42.19 0.76 9.20
N ASP A 63 42.98 1.61 8.54
CA ASP A 63 42.51 2.92 8.05
C ASP A 63 41.37 2.74 7.02
N VAL A 64 40.14 2.86 7.50
CA VAL A 64 38.89 2.70 6.74
C VAL A 64 38.50 3.94 5.92
N ALA A 65 39.22 5.06 6.06
CA ALA A 65 38.85 6.31 5.40
C ALA A 65 38.86 6.26 3.86
N PRO A 66 39.89 5.68 3.18
CA PRO A 66 39.89 5.54 1.72
C PRO A 66 38.72 4.70 1.23
N LEU A 67 38.30 3.74 2.05
CA LEU A 67 37.25 2.80 1.72
C LEU A 67 35.86 3.43 1.79
N LEU A 68 35.63 4.24 2.84
CA LEU A 68 34.44 5.06 2.98
C LEU A 68 34.33 6.07 1.82
N ALA A 69 35.45 6.67 1.41
CA ALA A 69 35.48 7.59 0.27
C ALA A 69 35.07 6.89 -1.04
N ARG A 70 35.66 5.73 -1.34
CA ARG A 70 35.30 4.93 -2.51
C ARG A 70 33.84 4.48 -2.50
N LEU A 71 33.35 3.99 -1.36
CA LEU A 71 31.95 3.57 -1.22
C LEU A 71 30.99 4.74 -1.45
N HIS A 72 31.35 5.93 -0.98
CA HIS A 72 30.57 7.15 -1.20
C HIS A 72 30.45 7.46 -2.70
N GLU A 73 31.57 7.44 -3.42
CA GLU A 73 31.60 7.63 -4.88
C GLU A 73 30.78 6.56 -5.62
N ASP A 74 30.93 5.28 -5.26
CA ASP A 74 30.19 4.17 -5.85
C ASP A 74 28.67 4.33 -5.67
N ILE A 75 28.22 4.77 -4.49
CA ILE A 75 26.80 5.02 -4.20
C ILE A 75 26.30 6.22 -5.01
N GLN A 76 27.10 7.28 -5.13
CA GLN A 76 26.74 8.45 -5.95
C GLN A 76 26.58 8.08 -7.43
N GLN A 77 27.40 7.16 -7.95
CA GLN A 77 27.36 6.70 -9.35
C GLN A 77 26.35 5.56 -9.61
N SER A 78 25.87 4.88 -8.58
CA SER A 78 24.87 3.81 -8.67
C SER A 78 23.59 4.23 -9.42
N VAL A 79 22.88 3.28 -10.03
CA VAL A 79 21.56 3.57 -10.63
C VAL A 79 20.40 3.39 -9.64
N ALA A 80 20.65 2.86 -8.45
CA ALA A 80 19.61 2.62 -7.46
C ALA A 80 19.05 3.93 -6.89
N LEU A 81 17.72 4.02 -6.78
CA LEU A 81 17.02 5.15 -6.17
C LEU A 81 17.06 5.11 -4.63
N GLU A 82 17.30 3.94 -4.06
CA GLU A 82 17.37 3.71 -2.62
C GLU A 82 18.47 2.67 -2.29
N GLU A 83 19.28 2.94 -1.26
CA GLU A 83 20.32 2.03 -0.76
C GLU A 83 20.42 2.06 0.77
N PHE A 84 20.85 0.94 1.37
CA PHE A 84 21.22 0.85 2.78
C PHE A 84 22.70 0.49 2.94
N VAL A 85 23.44 1.29 3.70
CA VAL A 85 24.82 1.01 4.12
C VAL A 85 24.84 0.53 5.56
N LEU A 86 25.18 -0.73 5.73
CA LEU A 86 25.35 -1.41 7.00
C LEU A 86 26.81 -1.30 7.47
N MET A 87 27.04 -0.47 8.49
CA MET A 87 28.36 -0.26 9.09
C MET A 87 28.52 -1.12 10.35
N VAL A 88 29.32 -2.18 10.23
CA VAL A 88 29.57 -3.19 11.26
C VAL A 88 30.87 -2.88 12.01
N ASP A 89 30.82 -2.92 13.35
CA ASP A 89 31.96 -2.63 14.25
C ASP A 89 32.53 -1.20 14.14
N PHE A 90 31.74 -0.26 13.61
CA PHE A 90 32.04 1.17 13.64
C PHE A 90 31.52 1.81 14.94
N THR A 91 32.21 2.85 15.41
CA THR A 91 31.70 3.67 16.52
C THR A 91 30.45 4.44 16.09
N PRO A 92 29.51 4.74 17.02
CA PRO A 92 28.34 5.56 16.71
C PRO A 92 28.69 6.90 16.06
N GLU A 93 29.82 7.51 16.45
CA GLU A 93 30.34 8.75 15.91
C GLU A 93 30.72 8.60 14.43
N ALA A 94 31.41 7.51 14.06
CA ALA A 94 31.78 7.23 12.69
C ALA A 94 30.56 6.96 11.80
N VAL A 95 29.56 6.22 12.31
CA VAL A 95 28.29 6.00 11.59
C VAL A 95 27.56 7.33 11.35
N ARG A 96 27.49 8.20 12.37
CA ARG A 96 26.88 9.54 12.22
C ARG A 96 27.64 10.42 11.22
N ALA A 97 28.97 10.43 11.27
CA ALA A 97 29.81 11.19 10.35
C ALA A 97 29.63 10.73 8.89
N TYR A 98 29.63 9.42 8.65
CA TYR A 98 29.43 8.90 7.31
C TYR A 98 28.00 9.14 6.79
N ARG A 99 26.99 8.97 7.65
CA ARG A 99 25.60 9.35 7.33
C ARG A 99 25.52 10.84 6.93
N ALA A 100 26.23 11.72 7.63
CA ALA A 100 26.23 13.15 7.35
C ALA A 100 26.79 13.47 5.95
N SER A 101 27.71 12.66 5.41
CA SER A 101 28.25 12.86 4.07
C SER A 101 27.19 12.81 2.96
N PHE A 102 26.08 12.08 3.18
CA PHE A 102 25.00 11.95 2.21
C PHE A 102 23.90 13.00 2.35
N GLN A 103 24.00 13.92 3.31
CA GLN A 103 22.94 14.93 3.58
C GLN A 103 22.62 15.80 2.37
N ARG A 104 23.58 16.01 1.45
CA ARG A 104 23.40 16.82 0.23
C ARG A 104 22.95 16.01 -0.98
N VAL A 105 22.81 14.69 -0.86
CA VAL A 105 22.35 13.83 -1.96
C VAL A 105 20.82 13.89 -2.02
N THR A 106 20.29 14.60 -3.02
CA THR A 106 18.84 14.80 -3.20
C THR A 106 18.22 13.85 -4.22
N THR A 107 19.04 13.16 -5.00
CA THR A 107 18.63 12.29 -6.11
C THR A 107 18.31 10.86 -5.68
N LYS A 108 18.74 10.44 -4.47
CA LYS A 108 18.61 9.07 -3.96
C LYS A 108 18.33 9.06 -2.47
N ARG A 109 17.65 8.02 -1.99
CA ARG A 109 17.48 7.74 -0.56
C ARG A 109 18.61 6.84 -0.07
N ILE A 110 19.49 7.38 0.76
CA ILE A 110 20.61 6.62 1.31
C ILE A 110 20.44 6.51 2.82
N THR A 111 20.33 5.29 3.32
CA THR A 111 20.29 5.02 4.75
C THR A 111 21.64 4.46 5.19
N VAL A 112 22.20 5.00 6.26
CA VAL A 112 23.47 4.52 6.85
C VAL A 112 23.22 4.17 8.31
N GLY A 113 23.57 2.95 8.73
CA GLY A 113 23.32 2.52 10.10
C GLY A 113 24.10 1.29 10.53
N ALA A 114 24.04 1.00 11.83
CA ALA A 114 24.58 -0.21 12.43
C ALA A 114 23.63 -1.42 12.21
N PRO A 115 24.06 -2.66 12.52
CA PRO A 115 23.19 -3.85 12.43
C PRO A 115 21.81 -3.72 13.07
N ARG A 116 21.72 -3.06 14.23
CA ARG A 116 20.43 -2.83 14.90
C ARG A 116 19.53 -1.86 14.13
N ASP A 117 20.11 -0.83 13.54
CA ASP A 117 19.38 0.13 12.71
C ASP A 117 18.81 -0.55 11.46
N PHE A 118 19.54 -1.50 10.88
CA PHE A 118 19.08 -2.28 9.74
C PHE A 118 17.83 -3.10 10.07
N VAL A 119 17.82 -3.79 11.23
CA VAL A 119 16.64 -4.56 11.69
C VAL A 119 15.42 -3.64 11.88
N VAL A 120 15.62 -2.47 12.49
CA VAL A 120 14.55 -1.49 12.69
C VAL A 120 14.04 -0.95 11.35
N TRP A 121 14.95 -0.59 10.45
CA TRP A 121 14.64 -0.09 9.12
C TRP A 121 13.85 -1.12 8.31
N LEU A 122 14.26 -2.40 8.29
CA LEU A 122 13.56 -3.46 7.57
C LEU A 122 12.06 -3.54 7.95
N ARG A 123 11.76 -3.49 9.25
CA ARG A 123 10.38 -3.56 9.77
C ARG A 123 9.60 -2.28 9.47
N ALA A 124 10.24 -1.13 9.65
CA ALA A 124 9.61 0.16 9.39
C ALA A 124 9.32 0.37 7.90
N ARG A 125 10.20 -0.11 7.03
CA ARG A 125 10.16 0.13 5.57
C ARG A 125 8.99 -0.57 4.88
N LEU A 126 8.65 -1.80 5.29
CA LEU A 126 7.43 -2.48 4.85
C LEU A 126 6.21 -2.09 5.69
N GLY A 127 6.42 -1.76 6.97
CA GLY A 127 5.37 -1.30 7.87
C GLY A 127 4.18 -2.27 7.93
N ALA A 128 3.00 -1.78 7.58
CA ALA A 128 1.76 -2.57 7.58
C ALA A 128 1.77 -3.74 6.57
N LEU A 129 2.66 -3.74 5.57
CA LEU A 129 2.73 -4.79 4.55
C LEU A 129 3.54 -6.02 4.97
N ALA A 130 4.34 -5.92 6.04
CA ALA A 130 5.23 -6.99 6.48
C ALA A 130 4.49 -8.31 6.80
N GLY A 131 3.24 -8.21 7.27
CA GLY A 131 2.40 -9.37 7.58
C GLY A 131 1.66 -9.98 6.39
N LEU A 132 1.76 -9.38 5.20
CA LEU A 132 1.05 -9.82 4.00
C LEU A 132 1.97 -10.64 3.09
N PRO A 133 1.51 -11.78 2.54
CA PRO A 133 2.28 -12.53 1.56
C PRO A 133 2.43 -11.72 0.26
N ALA A 134 3.54 -11.94 -0.47
CA ALA A 134 3.79 -11.26 -1.75
C ALA A 134 2.72 -11.53 -2.81
N THR A 135 1.98 -12.63 -2.68
CA THR A 135 0.85 -12.99 -3.56
C THR A 135 -0.45 -12.25 -3.23
N SER A 136 -0.54 -11.59 -2.06
CA SER A 136 -1.73 -10.84 -1.67
C SER A 136 -2.01 -9.70 -2.65
N PHE A 137 -3.25 -9.60 -3.13
CA PHE A 137 -3.66 -8.50 -4.01
C PHE A 137 -3.49 -7.14 -3.32
N VAL A 138 -3.79 -7.04 -2.02
CA VAL A 138 -3.59 -5.82 -1.23
C VAL A 138 -2.13 -5.42 -1.20
N ARG A 139 -1.21 -6.37 -0.93
CA ARG A 139 0.23 -6.09 -0.95
C ARG A 139 0.69 -5.69 -2.34
N ARG A 140 0.36 -6.45 -3.38
CA ARG A 140 0.74 -6.13 -4.78
C ARG A 140 0.26 -4.74 -5.21
N LEU A 141 -0.95 -4.36 -4.80
CA LEU A 141 -1.54 -3.08 -5.15
C LEU A 141 -0.89 -1.90 -4.42
N THR A 142 -0.44 -2.10 -3.17
CA THR A 142 0.01 -1.00 -2.29
C THR A 142 1.52 -0.95 -2.07
N GLU A 143 2.26 -2.02 -2.33
CA GLU A 143 3.72 -2.08 -2.12
C GLU A 143 4.46 -1.07 -2.99
N ARG A 144 3.95 -0.73 -4.19
CA ARG A 144 4.54 0.31 -5.04
C ARG A 144 4.40 1.72 -4.46
N LEU A 145 3.43 1.97 -3.58
CA LEU A 145 3.33 3.26 -2.88
C LEU A 145 4.59 3.55 -2.07
N LEU A 146 5.22 2.51 -1.52
CA LEU A 146 6.48 2.62 -0.79
C LEU A 146 7.64 3.21 -1.63
N LEU A 147 7.52 3.24 -2.95
CA LEU A 147 8.48 3.83 -3.89
C LEU A 147 8.11 5.26 -4.34
N VAL A 148 6.84 5.68 -4.18
CA VAL A 148 6.31 6.96 -4.72
C VAL A 148 7.14 8.17 -4.29
N ASN A 149 7.64 8.15 -3.05
CA ASN A 149 8.42 9.25 -2.50
C ASN A 149 9.82 9.41 -3.14
N ALA A 150 10.22 8.58 -4.10
CA ALA A 150 11.43 8.79 -4.90
C ALA A 150 11.21 9.79 -6.07
N ALA A 151 9.97 10.10 -6.43
CA ALA A 151 9.62 11.02 -7.53
C ALA A 151 8.67 12.16 -7.05
N PRO A 152 8.56 13.30 -7.77
CA PRO A 152 7.72 14.42 -7.34
C PRO A 152 6.24 14.02 -7.24
N GLU A 153 5.47 14.68 -6.38
CA GLU A 153 4.02 14.48 -6.31
C GLU A 153 3.37 14.80 -7.67
N PRO A 154 2.30 14.11 -8.09
CA PRO A 154 1.48 14.56 -9.23
C PRO A 154 1.01 16.01 -9.05
N MET A 155 1.03 16.76 -10.15
CA MET A 155 0.54 18.15 -10.19
C MET A 155 -0.96 18.24 -10.50
N GLU A 156 -1.54 17.16 -11.03
CA GLU A 156 -2.94 17.13 -11.46
C GLU A 156 -3.62 15.85 -11.00
N ARG A 157 -4.92 15.96 -10.66
CA ARG A 157 -5.77 14.80 -10.39
C ARG A 157 -6.14 14.11 -11.70
N ARG A 158 -6.44 12.81 -11.60
CA ARG A 158 -7.02 12.08 -12.75
C ARG A 158 -8.37 12.68 -13.15
N PRO A 159 -8.77 12.65 -14.43
CA PRO A 159 -10.08 13.16 -14.83
C PRO A 159 -11.22 12.41 -14.14
N LEU A 160 -12.28 13.13 -13.77
CA LEU A 160 -13.51 12.51 -13.28
C LEU A 160 -14.16 11.67 -14.39
N VAL A 161 -14.67 10.48 -14.04
CA VAL A 161 -15.33 9.57 -14.99
C VAL A 161 -16.83 9.50 -14.68
N GLY A 162 -17.65 9.69 -15.71
CA GLY A 162 -19.11 9.66 -15.62
C GLY A 162 -19.72 11.06 -15.44
N ASP A 163 -20.92 11.23 -16.00
CA ASP A 163 -21.74 12.43 -15.82
C ASP A 163 -23.16 12.02 -15.42
N TYR A 164 -23.58 12.48 -14.24
CA TYR A 164 -24.89 12.22 -13.66
C TYR A 164 -25.70 13.50 -13.46
N LYS A 165 -25.31 14.58 -14.15
CA LYS A 165 -25.96 15.89 -14.09
C LYS A 165 -27.44 15.76 -14.40
N GLY A 166 -28.27 16.29 -13.49
CA GLY A 166 -29.74 16.26 -13.62
C GLY A 166 -30.40 14.95 -13.17
N SER A 167 -29.62 13.96 -12.71
CA SER A 167 -30.18 12.77 -12.07
C SER A 167 -30.63 13.07 -10.64
N LYS A 168 -31.61 12.31 -10.13
CA LYS A 168 -32.08 12.41 -8.73
C LYS A 168 -31.03 12.02 -7.69
N ILE A 169 -29.89 11.49 -8.14
CA ILE A 169 -28.85 10.85 -7.33
C ILE A 169 -27.48 11.46 -7.56
N GLN A 170 -27.47 12.63 -8.21
CA GLN A 170 -26.27 13.35 -8.59
C GLN A 170 -25.32 13.53 -7.39
N ASP A 171 -25.80 14.02 -6.24
CA ASP A 171 -24.94 14.25 -5.06
C ASP A 171 -24.23 12.97 -4.58
N SER A 172 -24.90 11.82 -4.64
CA SER A 172 -24.31 10.54 -4.22
C SER A 172 -23.30 10.02 -5.24
N PHE A 173 -23.50 10.30 -6.52
CA PHE A 173 -22.52 10.00 -7.55
C PHE A 173 -21.34 10.96 -7.57
N ASP A 174 -21.56 12.25 -7.36
CA ASP A 174 -20.50 13.25 -7.30
C ASP A 174 -19.52 12.88 -6.17
N TYR A 175 -20.05 12.52 -4.99
CA TYR A 175 -19.24 12.02 -3.88
C TYR A 175 -18.50 10.70 -4.19
N GLY A 176 -19.18 9.74 -4.82
CA GLY A 176 -18.58 8.47 -5.23
C GLY A 176 -17.42 8.66 -6.22
N ARG A 177 -17.62 9.52 -7.21
CA ARG A 177 -16.67 9.83 -8.29
C ARG A 177 -15.43 10.54 -7.77
N ASP A 178 -15.58 11.44 -6.78
CA ASP A 178 -14.44 12.06 -6.12
C ASP A 178 -13.58 11.02 -5.36
N GLY A 179 -14.24 10.02 -4.75
CA GLY A 179 -13.56 8.90 -4.11
C GLY A 179 -12.79 8.03 -5.11
N VAL A 180 -13.41 7.67 -6.23
CA VAL A 180 -12.74 6.90 -7.30
C VAL A 180 -11.56 7.68 -7.86
N GLN A 181 -11.72 8.98 -8.15
CA GLN A 181 -10.63 9.84 -8.63
C GLN A 181 -9.45 9.89 -7.65
N ALA A 182 -9.72 10.01 -6.34
CA ALA A 182 -8.66 10.03 -5.32
C ALA A 182 -7.86 8.73 -5.30
N VAL A 183 -8.56 7.58 -5.32
CA VAL A 183 -7.92 6.25 -5.35
C VAL A 183 -7.17 6.02 -6.67
N GLU A 184 -7.78 6.37 -7.82
CA GLU A 184 -7.14 6.28 -9.14
C GLU A 184 -5.88 7.13 -9.19
N THR A 185 -5.94 8.37 -8.70
CA THR A 185 -4.79 9.30 -8.68
C THR A 185 -3.65 8.71 -7.84
N LEU A 186 -3.95 8.21 -6.64
CA LEU A 186 -2.96 7.60 -5.76
C LEU A 186 -2.28 6.39 -6.43
N LEU A 187 -3.07 5.48 -7.00
CA LEU A 187 -2.55 4.26 -7.63
C LEU A 187 -1.80 4.58 -8.92
N ALA A 188 -2.29 5.52 -9.74
CA ALA A 188 -1.59 5.93 -10.97
C ALA A 188 -0.20 6.48 -10.65
N CYS A 189 -0.04 7.21 -9.54
CA CYS A 189 1.26 7.72 -9.12
C CYS A 189 2.25 6.62 -8.72
N ALA A 190 1.75 5.52 -8.16
CA ALA A 190 2.57 4.37 -7.79
C ALA A 190 2.93 3.47 -8.96
N HIS A 191 2.02 3.31 -9.93
CA HIS A 191 2.13 2.24 -10.94
C HIS A 191 2.54 2.74 -12.32
N VAL A 192 2.07 3.91 -12.78
CA VAL A 192 2.26 4.37 -14.17
C VAL A 192 3.71 4.71 -14.50
N ARG A 193 4.47 5.22 -13.53
CA ARG A 193 5.89 5.54 -13.69
C ARG A 193 6.74 4.32 -14.07
N GLU A 194 6.21 3.14 -13.78
CA GLU A 194 6.90 1.87 -13.81
C GLU A 194 6.38 0.91 -14.87
N GLY A 195 5.65 1.45 -15.84
CA GLY A 195 5.00 0.67 -16.90
C GLY A 195 3.76 -0.08 -16.45
N GLY A 196 3.33 0.05 -15.20
CA GLY A 196 2.01 -0.39 -14.76
C GLY A 196 0.91 0.49 -15.34
N VAL A 197 -0.32 0.00 -15.35
CA VAL A 197 -1.48 0.71 -15.92
C VAL A 197 -2.63 0.71 -14.92
N VAL A 198 -3.20 1.89 -14.69
CA VAL A 198 -4.44 2.05 -13.93
C VAL A 198 -5.52 2.53 -14.88
N THR A 199 -6.54 1.70 -15.06
CA THR A 199 -7.65 1.97 -15.98
C THR A 199 -8.95 2.09 -15.19
N ASN A 200 -9.60 3.25 -15.28
CA ASN A 200 -10.96 3.43 -14.80
C ASN A 200 -11.96 2.85 -15.80
N VAL A 201 -12.74 1.86 -15.35
CA VAL A 201 -13.73 1.12 -16.14
C VAL A 201 -15.16 1.38 -15.66
N GLU A 202 -15.41 2.46 -14.91
CA GLU A 202 -16.75 2.82 -14.40
C GLU A 202 -17.80 2.98 -15.51
N LYS A 203 -17.37 3.33 -16.74
CA LYS A 203 -18.26 3.44 -17.90
C LYS A 203 -18.46 2.14 -18.67
N ASP A 204 -17.70 1.08 -18.37
CA ASP A 204 -17.79 -0.19 -19.08
C ASP A 204 -18.88 -1.08 -18.45
N PRO A 205 -19.97 -1.37 -19.18
CA PRO A 205 -21.07 -2.18 -18.63
C PRO A 205 -20.69 -3.61 -18.26
N ASN A 206 -19.63 -4.17 -18.86
CA ASN A 206 -19.19 -5.53 -18.57
C ASN A 206 -18.51 -5.59 -17.19
N TYR A 207 -17.62 -4.64 -16.89
CA TYR A 207 -16.94 -4.57 -15.60
C TYR A 207 -17.86 -4.09 -14.49
N GLN A 208 -18.78 -3.17 -14.79
CA GLN A 208 -19.76 -2.70 -13.81
C GLN A 208 -20.72 -3.82 -13.35
N ARG A 209 -21.06 -4.79 -14.21
CA ARG A 209 -21.81 -5.99 -13.78
C ARG A 209 -21.02 -6.89 -12.84
N GLU A 210 -19.69 -6.85 -12.88
CA GLU A 210 -18.80 -7.55 -11.96
C GLU A 210 -18.52 -6.74 -10.68
N GLY A 211 -19.06 -5.51 -10.57
CA GLY A 211 -18.77 -4.60 -9.47
C GLY A 211 -17.30 -4.20 -9.43
N VAL A 212 -16.77 -3.72 -10.56
CA VAL A 212 -15.37 -3.32 -10.74
C VAL A 212 -15.33 -1.92 -11.34
N ASP A 213 -14.63 -1.02 -10.65
CA ASP A 213 -14.44 0.39 -11.05
C ASP A 213 -13.04 0.62 -11.63
N LEU A 214 -12.04 -0.09 -11.12
CA LEU A 214 -10.64 0.07 -11.50
C LEU A 214 -10.02 -1.28 -11.90
N LEU A 215 -9.21 -1.25 -12.94
CA LEU A 215 -8.27 -2.33 -13.29
C LEU A 215 -6.85 -1.82 -13.06
N VAL A 216 -6.08 -2.57 -12.27
CA VAL A 216 -4.71 -2.18 -11.94
C VAL A 216 -3.74 -3.28 -12.33
N GLU A 217 -3.02 -3.01 -13.41
CA GLU A 217 -1.90 -3.80 -13.87
C GLU A 217 -0.63 -3.29 -13.18
N VAL A 218 -0.13 -4.07 -12.21
CA VAL A 218 1.02 -3.66 -11.38
C VAL A 218 2.34 -3.76 -12.14
N GLU A 219 2.42 -4.62 -13.16
CA GLU A 219 3.57 -4.85 -14.03
C GLU A 219 3.13 -5.04 -15.47
N PRO A 220 3.90 -4.58 -16.47
CA PRO A 220 3.58 -4.78 -17.88
C PRO A 220 3.25 -6.25 -18.23
N GLY A 221 2.08 -6.49 -18.82
CA GLY A 221 1.58 -7.80 -19.22
C GLY A 221 1.07 -8.68 -18.07
N SER A 222 1.04 -8.18 -16.82
CA SER A 222 0.52 -8.93 -15.68
C SER A 222 -1.01 -8.95 -15.66
N GLU A 223 -1.59 -9.96 -14.98
CA GLU A 223 -3.03 -9.99 -14.75
C GLU A 223 -3.44 -8.79 -13.87
N ALA A 224 -4.40 -8.02 -14.38
CA ALA A 224 -4.91 -6.83 -13.71
C ALA A 224 -5.67 -7.21 -12.43
N ILE A 225 -5.34 -6.51 -11.34
CA ILE A 225 -6.09 -6.57 -10.10
C ILE A 225 -7.38 -5.78 -10.30
N LYS A 226 -8.52 -6.45 -10.10
CA LYS A 226 -9.86 -5.85 -10.16
C LYS A 226 -10.17 -5.16 -8.84
N GLY A 227 -10.36 -3.84 -8.87
CA GLY A 227 -10.68 -3.02 -7.72
C GLY A 227 -12.06 -2.40 -7.84
N ASP A 228 -12.75 -2.29 -6.71
CA ASP A 228 -13.98 -1.51 -6.56
C ASP A 228 -13.73 -0.39 -5.56
N VAL A 229 -14.24 0.81 -5.83
CA VAL A 229 -14.06 1.96 -4.94
C VAL A 229 -15.38 2.36 -4.33
N LYS A 230 -15.42 2.42 -3.00
CA LYS A 230 -16.59 2.87 -2.25
C LYS A 230 -16.23 4.09 -1.44
N ALA A 231 -16.92 5.20 -1.71
CA ALA A 231 -16.86 6.39 -0.87
C ALA A 231 -17.90 6.26 0.24
N GLU A 232 -17.46 6.19 1.49
CA GLU A 232 -18.33 5.95 2.64
C GLU A 232 -18.82 7.25 3.25
N ARG A 233 -20.14 7.32 3.45
CA ARG A 233 -20.79 8.39 4.20
C ARG A 233 -20.86 8.11 5.70
N TYR A 234 -20.50 6.90 6.14
CA TYR A 234 -20.53 6.51 7.53
C TYR A 234 -19.12 6.64 8.11
N ASP A 235 -18.92 7.60 9.01
CA ASP A 235 -17.59 7.99 9.53
C ASP A 235 -16.77 6.88 10.19
N LYS A 236 -17.37 5.72 10.50
CA LYS A 236 -16.77 4.61 11.25
C LYS A 236 -17.00 3.24 10.62
N ASN A 237 -17.84 3.13 9.60
CA ASN A 237 -18.32 1.84 9.11
C ASN A 237 -18.22 1.75 7.59
N LEU A 238 -17.80 0.59 7.11
CA LEU A 238 -17.91 0.21 5.72
C LEU A 238 -19.32 -0.33 5.49
N SER A 239 -19.98 0.09 4.42
CA SER A 239 -21.29 -0.39 4.04
C SER A 239 -21.15 -1.55 3.06
N LEU A 240 -21.62 -2.74 3.45
CA LEU A 240 -21.56 -3.95 2.64
C LEU A 240 -22.96 -4.32 2.17
N GLU A 241 -23.23 -4.26 0.86
CA GLU A 241 -24.58 -4.54 0.34
C GLU A 241 -24.87 -6.04 0.33
N ASP A 242 -25.68 -6.49 1.30
CA ASP A 242 -26.15 -7.87 1.39
C ASP A 242 -27.27 -8.17 0.38
N LYS A 243 -28.27 -7.28 0.28
CA LYS A 243 -29.41 -7.45 -0.61
C LYS A 243 -29.69 -6.19 -1.40
N SER A 244 -30.03 -6.36 -2.67
CA SER A 244 -30.38 -5.28 -3.58
C SER A 244 -31.73 -5.52 -4.23
N ARG A 245 -32.60 -4.51 -4.22
CA ARG A 245 -33.86 -4.53 -5.01
C ARG A 245 -33.71 -3.91 -6.39
N LEU A 246 -32.49 -3.52 -6.77
CA LEU A 246 -32.18 -2.86 -8.04
C LEU A 246 -32.61 -3.69 -9.26
N TYR A 247 -32.65 -5.02 -9.10
CA TYR A 247 -33.07 -5.97 -10.13
C TYR A 247 -34.51 -6.46 -9.97
N GLN A 248 -35.46 -5.70 -9.43
CA GLN A 248 -36.89 -6.02 -9.53
C GLN A 248 -37.43 -5.85 -10.97
N ALA A 249 -36.83 -6.52 -11.96
CA ALA A 249 -37.48 -6.73 -13.24
C ALA A 249 -38.65 -7.68 -12.99
N LYS A 250 -39.88 -7.15 -13.07
CA LYS A 250 -41.12 -7.93 -13.12
C LYS A 250 -40.98 -9.02 -14.20
N PRO A 251 -41.26 -10.31 -13.93
CA PRO A 251 -41.58 -11.21 -15.02
C PRO A 251 -42.88 -10.69 -15.64
N LYS A 252 -42.82 -10.15 -16.86
CA LYS A 252 -44.02 -9.96 -17.69
C LYS A 252 -44.36 -11.34 -18.28
N GLY A 253 -45.09 -12.14 -17.51
CA GLY A 253 -45.64 -13.42 -17.98
C GLY A 253 -46.50 -14.07 -16.89
N PRO A 254 -47.62 -14.72 -17.25
CA PRO A 254 -48.42 -15.48 -16.29
C PRO A 254 -47.72 -16.82 -16.04
N GLY A 255 -46.83 -16.84 -15.04
CA GLY A 255 -46.23 -18.05 -14.49
C GLY A 255 -46.63 -18.18 -13.01
N PRO A 256 -46.71 -19.41 -12.48
CA PRO A 256 -47.28 -19.65 -11.16
C PRO A 256 -46.48 -18.90 -10.09
N GLU A 257 -47.21 -18.08 -9.32
CA GLU A 257 -46.69 -17.42 -8.13
C GLU A 257 -46.29 -18.47 -7.10
N ASN A 258 -44.99 -18.69 -6.89
CA ASN A 258 -44.46 -19.25 -5.65
C ASN A 258 -42.98 -18.88 -5.51
N ASN A 259 -42.74 -17.79 -4.77
CA ASN A 259 -41.55 -17.43 -3.98
C ASN A 259 -41.33 -15.91 -3.94
N LYS A 260 -42.31 -15.19 -3.40
CA LYS A 260 -42.17 -13.78 -2.98
C LYS A 260 -41.39 -13.71 -1.65
N LYS A 261 -40.12 -14.14 -1.59
CA LYS A 261 -39.21 -13.89 -0.43
C LYS A 261 -37.71 -13.76 -0.75
N ASP A 262 -37.27 -13.93 -2.00
CA ASP A 262 -35.85 -13.79 -2.33
C ASP A 262 -35.53 -12.33 -2.69
N GLY A 263 -35.07 -11.56 -1.69
CA GLY A 263 -34.29 -10.37 -1.98
C GLY A 263 -33.10 -10.78 -2.84
N LYS A 264 -32.92 -10.16 -4.02
CA LYS A 264 -31.78 -10.45 -4.87
C LYS A 264 -30.50 -10.06 -4.12
N LEU A 265 -29.49 -10.93 -4.18
CA LEU A 265 -28.21 -10.72 -3.51
C LEU A 265 -27.58 -9.40 -3.98
N GLY A 266 -27.00 -8.66 -3.03
CA GLY A 266 -26.26 -7.43 -3.27
C GLY A 266 -24.81 -7.69 -3.73
N TRP A 267 -24.08 -6.61 -4.02
CA TRP A 267 -22.74 -6.72 -4.62
C TRP A 267 -21.73 -7.48 -3.75
N LEU A 268 -21.91 -7.54 -2.43
CA LEU A 268 -21.04 -8.33 -1.54
C LEU A 268 -20.98 -9.81 -1.97
N HIS A 269 -22.09 -10.32 -2.51
CA HIS A 269 -22.20 -11.72 -2.92
C HIS A 269 -21.82 -11.95 -4.37
N THR A 270 -22.10 -10.96 -5.24
CA THR A 270 -22.04 -11.13 -6.69
C THR A 270 -20.81 -10.53 -7.35
N SER A 271 -20.10 -9.62 -6.68
CA SER A 271 -18.90 -8.99 -7.23
C SER A 271 -17.77 -10.01 -7.44
N LYS A 272 -16.93 -9.74 -8.43
CA LYS A 272 -15.69 -10.48 -8.73
C LYS A 272 -14.43 -9.63 -8.54
N MET A 273 -14.52 -8.56 -7.75
CA MET A 273 -13.37 -7.74 -7.39
C MET A 273 -12.35 -8.57 -6.60
N ASN A 274 -11.07 -8.25 -6.74
CA ASN A 274 -10.02 -8.81 -5.89
C ASN A 274 -9.85 -7.99 -4.60
N VAL A 275 -10.01 -6.67 -4.71
CA VAL A 275 -9.76 -5.72 -3.63
C VAL A 275 -10.90 -4.71 -3.55
N LEU A 276 -11.38 -4.46 -2.34
CA LEU A 276 -12.27 -3.35 -2.03
C LEU A 276 -11.44 -2.17 -1.51
N CYS A 277 -11.56 -1.02 -2.17
CA CYS A 277 -10.96 0.25 -1.77
C CYS A 277 -12.05 1.13 -1.17
N THR A 278 -12.08 1.25 0.15
CA THR A 278 -13.11 2.06 0.84
C THR A 278 -12.52 3.37 1.36
N LEU A 279 -12.95 4.51 0.83
CA LEU A 279 -12.53 5.84 1.25
C LEU A 279 -13.57 6.50 2.15
N PHE A 280 -13.17 6.89 3.36
CA PHE A 280 -14.02 7.67 4.26
C PHE A 280 -13.86 9.14 3.91
N GLY A 281 -14.85 9.74 3.25
CA GLY A 281 -14.71 11.09 2.69
C GLY A 281 -14.58 12.22 3.71
N PRO A 282 -15.09 12.15 4.96
CA PRO A 282 -14.76 13.18 5.95
C PRO A 282 -13.28 13.19 6.34
N THR A 283 -12.63 12.03 6.47
CA THR A 283 -11.28 11.90 7.04
C THR A 283 -10.20 11.59 6.00
N GLY A 284 -10.56 11.26 4.76
CA GLY A 284 -9.63 10.85 3.71
C GLY A 284 -8.94 9.52 4.00
N GLU A 285 -9.54 8.69 4.87
CA GLU A 285 -8.99 7.39 5.25
C GLU A 285 -9.43 6.34 4.23
N LEU A 286 -8.46 5.81 3.49
CA LEU A 286 -8.63 4.72 2.54
C LEU A 286 -8.29 3.39 3.22
N PHE A 287 -9.21 2.44 3.15
CA PHE A 287 -8.99 1.05 3.52
C PHE A 287 -8.89 0.22 2.25
N VAL A 288 -7.76 -0.46 2.07
CA VAL A 288 -7.54 -1.39 0.97
C VAL A 288 -7.65 -2.80 1.54
N ILE A 289 -8.66 -3.56 1.11
CA ILE A 289 -9.08 -4.79 1.76
C ILE A 289 -9.17 -5.93 0.74
N ASP A 290 -8.63 -7.09 1.10
CA ASP A 290 -8.84 -8.34 0.36
C ASP A 290 -10.33 -8.69 0.38
N PHE A 291 -10.95 -8.75 -0.80
CA PHE A 291 -12.40 -8.85 -0.88
C PHE A 291 -12.93 -10.21 -0.44
N GLU A 292 -12.21 -11.29 -0.76
CA GLU A 292 -12.63 -12.65 -0.38
C GLU A 292 -12.54 -12.83 1.14
N GLU A 293 -11.47 -12.31 1.77
CA GLU A 293 -11.35 -12.31 3.23
C GLU A 293 -12.46 -11.49 3.89
N LEU A 294 -12.75 -10.29 3.38
CA LEU A 294 -13.82 -9.43 3.88
C LEU A 294 -15.19 -10.11 3.76
N LYS A 295 -15.48 -10.73 2.62
CA LYS A 295 -16.73 -11.44 2.36
C LYS A 295 -16.90 -12.60 3.32
N ALA A 296 -15.90 -13.45 3.46
CA ALA A 296 -15.92 -14.58 4.40
C ALA A 296 -16.15 -14.09 5.84
N TRP A 297 -15.45 -13.03 6.24
CA TRP A 297 -15.61 -12.42 7.55
C TRP A 297 -17.02 -11.87 7.79
N ALA A 298 -17.57 -11.14 6.81
CA ALA A 298 -18.90 -10.54 6.92
C ALA A 298 -19.99 -11.59 7.07
N LEU A 299 -19.93 -12.66 6.27
CA LEU A 299 -20.87 -13.79 6.35
C LEU A 299 -20.77 -14.53 7.69
N ALA A 300 -19.55 -14.73 8.22
CA ALA A 300 -19.35 -15.35 9.52
C ALA A 300 -19.87 -14.48 10.69
N ASN A 301 -19.92 -13.15 10.50
CA ASN A 301 -20.30 -12.19 11.53
C ASN A 301 -21.68 -11.54 11.29
N GLU A 302 -22.47 -11.99 10.31
CA GLU A 302 -23.75 -11.38 9.91
C GLU A 302 -24.63 -10.96 11.11
N LYS A 303 -24.79 -11.85 12.09
CA LYS A 303 -25.64 -11.62 13.28
C LYS A 303 -25.13 -10.50 14.21
N ARG A 304 -23.86 -10.12 14.11
CA ARG A 304 -23.20 -9.09 14.92
C ARG A 304 -23.15 -7.74 14.22
N LEU A 305 -23.50 -7.69 12.93
CA LEU A 305 -23.45 -6.47 12.13
C LEU A 305 -24.79 -5.72 12.20
N GLU A 306 -24.69 -4.40 12.34
CA GLU A 306 -25.87 -3.54 12.25
C GLU A 306 -26.40 -3.56 10.81
N HIS A 307 -27.72 -3.70 10.67
CA HIS A 307 -28.39 -3.68 9.38
C HIS A 307 -29.03 -2.31 9.16
N LYS A 308 -28.80 -1.72 7.99
CA LYS A 308 -29.48 -0.49 7.55
C LYS A 308 -30.11 -0.67 6.19
N GLU A 309 -31.20 0.06 5.96
CA GLU A 309 -31.66 0.31 4.60
C GLU A 309 -30.64 1.22 3.90
N GLY A 310 -30.05 0.73 2.83
CA GLY A 310 -29.20 1.48 1.92
C GLY A 310 -30.04 2.16 0.83
N GLY A 311 -29.55 3.32 0.39
CA GLY A 311 -30.17 4.14 -0.64
C GLY A 311 -29.63 5.58 -0.63
N ALA A 312 -29.51 6.16 -1.81
CA ALA A 312 -29.30 7.60 -1.98
C ALA A 312 -30.64 8.34 -1.92
N LYS A 313 -30.60 9.59 -1.46
CA LYS A 313 -31.76 10.48 -1.50
C LYS A 313 -32.25 10.55 -2.95
N GLY A 314 -33.54 10.31 -3.18
CA GLY A 314 -34.13 10.33 -4.52
C GLY A 314 -34.10 8.99 -5.29
N GLN A 315 -33.48 7.94 -4.76
CA GLN A 315 -33.58 6.58 -5.32
C GLN A 315 -34.90 5.90 -4.96
N SER A 316 -35.48 5.21 -5.95
CA SER A 316 -36.62 4.32 -5.74
C SER A 316 -36.20 2.90 -5.34
N TYR A 317 -34.93 2.54 -5.52
CA TYR A 317 -34.43 1.25 -5.06
C TYR A 317 -34.01 1.35 -3.59
N LYS A 318 -34.21 0.25 -2.88
CA LYS A 318 -33.70 0.05 -1.51
C LYS A 318 -32.74 -1.12 -1.51
N SER A 319 -31.64 -0.97 -0.82
CA SER A 319 -30.74 -2.05 -0.48
C SER A 319 -30.76 -2.34 1.02
N LEU A 320 -30.27 -3.49 1.43
CA LEU A 320 -29.96 -3.79 2.82
C LEU A 320 -28.44 -3.89 2.92
N VAL A 321 -27.87 -3.07 3.79
CA VAL A 321 -26.43 -3.01 4.01
C VAL A 321 -26.08 -3.45 5.42
N TRP A 322 -25.01 -4.22 5.54
CA TRP A 322 -24.33 -4.45 6.81
C TRP A 322 -23.31 -3.34 7.05
N LEU A 323 -23.28 -2.82 8.26
CA LEU A 323 -22.24 -1.87 8.67
C LEU A 323 -21.11 -2.62 9.35
N ALA A 324 -19.97 -2.69 8.67
CA ALA A 324 -18.74 -3.30 9.16
C ALA A 324 -17.84 -2.24 9.82
N PRO A 325 -17.64 -2.28 11.15
CA PRO A 325 -16.86 -1.24 11.84
C PRO A 325 -15.38 -1.30 11.46
N ALA A 326 -14.80 -0.18 11.00
CA ALA A 326 -13.42 -0.14 10.50
C ALA A 326 -12.38 -0.59 11.54
N ASN A 327 -12.58 -0.22 12.82
CA ASN A 327 -11.71 -0.67 13.92
C ASN A 327 -11.77 -2.19 14.14
N LEU A 328 -12.93 -2.81 13.91
CA LEU A 328 -13.09 -4.26 14.03
C LEU A 328 -12.38 -4.96 12.87
N LEU A 329 -12.58 -4.46 11.65
CA LEU A 329 -11.89 -4.98 10.45
C LEU A 329 -10.37 -4.89 10.57
N LEU A 330 -9.82 -3.77 11.04
CA LEU A 330 -8.36 -3.63 11.29
C LEU A 330 -7.82 -4.57 12.37
N THR A 331 -8.69 -5.06 13.26
CA THR A 331 -8.34 -5.99 14.33
C THR A 331 -8.40 -7.43 13.84
N GLU A 332 -9.43 -7.78 13.08
CA GLU A 332 -9.76 -9.17 12.73
C GLU A 332 -9.26 -9.60 11.35
N LEU A 333 -9.07 -8.66 10.41
CA LEU A 333 -8.56 -8.97 9.07
C LEU A 333 -7.05 -8.87 8.99
N THR A 334 -6.46 -9.80 8.26
CA THR A 334 -5.04 -9.83 7.90
C THR A 334 -4.80 -9.03 6.63
N GLY A 335 -5.58 -9.25 5.56
CA GLY A 335 -5.55 -8.58 4.27
C GLY A 335 -6.18 -7.19 4.26
N ILE A 336 -5.83 -6.34 5.23
CA ILE A 336 -6.28 -4.94 5.30
C ILE A 336 -5.12 -3.98 5.57
N VAL A 337 -5.10 -2.88 4.82
CA VAL A 337 -4.16 -1.78 5.02
C VAL A 337 -4.93 -0.46 5.05
N ARG A 338 -4.55 0.42 5.97
CA ARG A 338 -5.06 1.80 6.03
C ARG A 338 -4.07 2.74 5.34
N ILE A 339 -4.57 3.64 4.52
CA ILE A 339 -3.83 4.73 3.89
C ILE A 339 -4.58 6.03 4.18
N ARG A 340 -3.87 7.13 4.34
CA ARG A 340 -4.49 8.46 4.42
C ARG A 340 -4.15 9.24 3.16
N ILE A 341 -5.15 9.62 2.37
CA ILE A 341 -4.93 10.26 1.06
C ILE A 341 -4.10 11.54 1.20
N SER A 342 -4.39 12.36 2.20
CA SER A 342 -3.67 13.62 2.44
C SER A 342 -2.18 13.45 2.75
N ASP A 343 -1.77 12.31 3.29
CA ASP A 343 -0.35 12.07 3.61
C ASP A 343 0.43 11.73 2.33
N TRP A 344 -0.23 11.12 1.34
CA TRP A 344 0.38 10.66 0.10
C TRP A 344 0.23 11.64 -1.06
N LEU A 345 -0.85 12.43 -1.06
CA LEU A 345 -1.17 13.44 -2.08
C LEU A 345 -1.50 14.80 -1.42
N PRO A 346 -0.59 15.36 -0.60
CA PRO A 346 -0.86 16.56 0.16
C PRO A 346 -1.13 17.78 -0.72
N THR A 347 -0.41 17.96 -1.84
CA THR A 347 -0.61 19.11 -2.74
C THR A 347 -1.96 19.03 -3.44
N LEU A 348 -2.38 17.83 -3.83
CA LEU A 348 -3.63 17.65 -4.55
C LEU A 348 -4.86 17.70 -3.65
N TYR A 349 -4.79 17.21 -2.40
CA TYR A 349 -5.96 17.05 -1.53
C TYR A 349 -5.88 17.85 -0.21
N ALA A 350 -4.97 18.83 -0.13
CA ALA A 350 -4.88 19.73 1.02
C ALA A 350 -6.24 20.36 1.36
N GLY A 351 -6.60 20.33 2.65
CA GLY A 351 -7.82 20.93 3.18
C GLY A 351 -9.14 20.29 2.73
N GLN A 352 -9.10 19.18 1.97
CA GLN A 352 -10.32 18.48 1.55
C GLN A 352 -10.83 17.48 2.59
N PHE A 353 -9.94 17.02 3.46
CA PHE A 353 -10.22 16.02 4.48
C PHE A 353 -9.93 16.59 5.87
N GLU A 354 -10.69 16.13 6.86
CA GLU A 354 -10.49 16.48 8.25
C GLU A 354 -9.19 15.88 8.80
N ASP A 355 -8.55 16.59 9.74
CA ASP A 355 -7.30 16.14 10.37
C ASP A 355 -7.46 15.10 11.49
N ARG A 356 -8.69 14.61 11.71
CA ARG A 356 -9.00 13.61 12.73
C ARG A 356 -9.13 12.21 12.13
N THR A 357 -8.94 11.20 12.98
CA THR A 357 -9.19 9.79 12.66
C THR A 357 -10.16 9.18 13.67
N ASN A 358 -11.04 8.31 13.20
CA ASN A 358 -11.90 7.49 14.05
C ASN A 358 -11.26 6.14 14.42
N ILE A 359 -10.01 5.92 14.03
CA ILE A 359 -9.26 4.69 14.28
C ILE A 359 -8.51 4.79 15.60
N LYS A 360 -8.61 3.73 16.42
CA LYS A 360 -7.92 3.65 17.70
C LYS A 360 -6.40 3.68 17.49
N SER A 361 -5.69 4.41 18.34
CA SER A 361 -4.25 4.65 18.20
C SER A 361 -3.40 3.38 18.06
N ASN A 362 -3.76 2.30 18.78
CA ASN A 362 -3.06 1.02 18.71
C ASN A 362 -3.20 0.31 17.35
N LEU A 363 -4.22 0.66 16.56
CA LEU A 363 -4.46 0.12 15.22
C LEU A 363 -3.79 0.95 14.13
N LEU A 364 -3.31 2.16 14.43
CA LEU A 364 -2.58 2.99 13.47
C LEU A 364 -1.29 2.34 12.97
N ARG A 365 -0.76 1.33 13.67
CA ARG A 365 0.33 0.47 13.16
C ARG A 365 0.01 -0.25 11.85
N ARG A 366 -1.27 -0.35 11.47
CA ARG A 366 -1.75 -0.89 10.19
C ARG A 366 -1.83 0.19 9.09
N THR A 367 -1.34 1.40 9.38
CA THR A 367 -1.27 2.49 8.41
C THR A 367 -0.01 2.38 7.57
N LEU A 368 -0.17 2.46 6.26
CA LEU A 368 0.93 2.62 5.32
C LEU A 368 1.26 4.11 5.20
N CYS A 369 2.43 4.48 5.71
CA CYS A 369 2.87 5.87 5.77
C CYS A 369 3.85 6.20 4.63
N PRO A 370 3.81 7.44 4.09
CA PRO A 370 4.85 7.93 3.21
C PRO A 370 6.21 7.82 3.90
N GLN A 371 7.20 7.30 3.17
CA GLN A 371 8.57 7.21 3.67
C GLN A 371 9.28 8.54 3.43
N PRO A 372 9.69 9.29 4.46
CA PRO A 372 10.31 10.60 4.25
C PRO A 372 11.48 10.46 3.28
N ARG A 373 11.59 11.39 2.32
CA ARG A 373 12.92 11.71 1.79
C ARG A 373 13.71 12.23 3.00
N LEU A 374 15.00 11.95 3.09
CA LEU A 374 15.85 12.69 4.01
C LEU A 374 15.84 14.16 3.56
N VAL A 375 14.82 14.92 3.97
CA VAL A 375 14.75 16.36 3.80
C VAL A 375 15.33 16.92 5.08
N LEU A 376 16.45 17.63 4.95
CA LEU A 376 17.08 18.33 6.06
C LEU A 376 16.09 19.35 6.65
N PRO A 377 16.13 19.63 7.96
CA PRO A 377 15.66 20.91 8.44
C PRO A 377 16.44 22.02 7.71
N ALA A 378 15.71 23.04 7.28
CA ALA A 378 16.25 24.23 6.61
C ALA A 378 17.28 24.97 7.48
#